data_AF-A0A662VJW0-F1
#
_entry.id   AF-A0A662VJW0-F1
#
_cell.length_a   1.000
_cell.length_b   1.000
_cell.length_c   1.000
_cell.angle_alpha   90.00
_cell.angle_beta   90.00
_cell.angle_gamma   90.00
#
_symmetry.space_group_name_H-M   'P 1'
#
loop_
_entity.id
_entity.type
_entity.pdbx_description
1 polymer ?
#
loop_
_entity_poly.entity_id
_entity_poly.type
_entity_poly.pdbx_seq_one_letter_code
_entity_poly.pdbx_strand_id
1 'polypeptide(L)'
;MGMVVEALPPEEVKKIAREIIRSEIGSVPSPGEPKLRLSKIGEVERWVYEVPIVAFYPVLIVDPITQTTRKVRFKNLGTIGKIIIDAFDGSELQRTPVNEIRRRIRAELGRISEMVDKILVKLEAKKFASLPLAEHIHTPIEDIISALIILDKIDISSQIEVLPESEKEKYLKILNALVEVGLVEVEGNSVFPGNILIGLEERAEKEGLSHQGILNLALAHFFEAGYEHVDTIRIVLGPFLVITRGIYEISLESEELVPVDYKTIQSFLEEEYYPKEAALKSLKLPRYLLQLERVELIEHIRKNGKDCWIGKESTFKKILQSEEISKVISLIV
;
A
#
# COMPACT_ATOMS: atom_id res chain seq x y z
N MET A 1 -39.09 47.85 -9.21
CA MET A 1 -38.45 46.80 -10.03
C MET A 1 -37.50 46.06 -9.12
N GLY A 2 -37.91 44.90 -8.60
CA GLY A 2 -37.03 44.06 -7.80
C GLY A 2 -36.00 43.44 -8.73
N MET A 3 -34.72 43.63 -8.45
CA MET A 3 -33.68 42.84 -9.10
C MET A 3 -33.97 41.39 -8.77
N VAL A 4 -34.30 40.58 -9.77
CA VAL A 4 -34.27 39.13 -9.63
C VAL A 4 -32.79 38.82 -9.47
N VAL A 5 -32.36 38.57 -8.23
CA VAL A 5 -30.98 38.14 -7.97
C VAL A 5 -30.93 36.69 -8.46
N GLU A 6 -30.48 36.52 -9.69
CA GLU A 6 -30.24 35.20 -10.25
C GLU A 6 -29.02 34.59 -9.58
N ALA A 7 -29.05 33.28 -9.36
CA ALA A 7 -27.89 32.57 -8.84
C ALA A 7 -26.73 32.73 -9.83
N LEU A 8 -25.52 32.84 -9.29
CA LEU A 8 -24.30 32.92 -10.09
C LEU A 8 -24.20 31.75 -11.07
N PRO A 9 -23.72 31.98 -12.30
CA PRO A 9 -23.46 30.91 -13.25
C PRO A 9 -22.47 29.87 -12.67
N PRO A 10 -22.66 28.56 -12.91
CA PRO A 10 -21.76 27.52 -12.40
C PRO A 10 -20.28 27.73 -12.79
N GLU A 11 -19.99 28.26 -13.97
CA GLU A 11 -18.62 28.57 -14.40
C GLU A 11 -17.95 29.66 -13.55
N GLU A 12 -18.72 30.67 -13.13
CA GLU A 12 -18.24 31.73 -12.26
C GLU A 12 -17.93 31.19 -10.86
N VAL A 13 -18.84 30.38 -10.32
CA VAL A 13 -18.64 29.67 -9.04
C VAL A 13 -17.40 28.76 -9.09
N LYS A 14 -17.20 28.05 -10.20
CA LYS A 14 -16.02 27.20 -10.41
C LYS A 14 -14.72 28.01 -10.45
N LYS A 15 -14.75 29.24 -11.00
CA LYS A 15 -13.61 30.16 -10.97
C LYS A 15 -13.30 30.63 -9.54
N ILE A 16 -14.32 31.04 -8.79
CA ILE A 16 -14.18 31.44 -7.38
C ILE A 16 -13.58 30.28 -6.56
N ALA A 17 -14.14 29.08 -6.70
CA ALA A 17 -13.63 27.89 -6.03
C ALA A 17 -12.17 27.58 -6.41
N ARG A 18 -11.79 27.77 -7.68
CA ARG A 18 -10.40 27.57 -8.14
C ARG A 18 -9.45 28.56 -7.47
N GLU A 19 -9.84 29.81 -7.32
CA GLU A 19 -9.03 30.84 -6.68
C GLU A 19 -8.81 30.50 -5.21
N ILE A 20 -9.88 30.17 -4.47
CA ILE A 20 -9.82 29.73 -3.07
C ILE A 20 -8.89 28.52 -2.91
N ILE A 21 -9.06 27.48 -3.76
CA ILE A 21 -8.23 26.27 -3.69
C ILE A 21 -6.75 26.59 -3.87
N ARG A 22 -6.41 27.42 -4.86
CA ARG A 22 -5.01 27.74 -5.15
C ARG A 22 -4.36 28.59 -4.07
N SER A 23 -5.08 29.55 -3.49
CA SER A 23 -4.52 30.43 -2.46
C SER A 23 -4.39 29.74 -1.11
N GLU A 24 -5.35 28.90 -0.75
CA GLU A 24 -5.49 28.39 0.62
C GLU A 24 -5.06 26.92 0.79
N ILE A 25 -5.16 26.11 -0.26
CA ILE A 25 -4.93 24.65 -0.18
C ILE A 25 -3.66 24.26 -0.92
N GLY A 26 -3.50 24.67 -2.18
CA GLY A 26 -2.32 24.40 -3.01
C GLY A 26 -2.66 24.12 -4.48
N SER A 27 -1.65 23.67 -5.23
CA SER A 27 -1.73 23.46 -6.68
C SER A 27 -2.22 22.07 -7.12
N VAL A 28 -2.23 21.10 -6.20
CA VAL A 28 -2.65 19.71 -6.49
C VAL A 28 -4.18 19.57 -6.57
N PRO A 29 -4.96 20.15 -5.64
CA PRO A 29 -6.41 20.06 -5.73
C PRO A 29 -6.99 21.01 -6.79
N SER A 30 -8.17 20.68 -7.29
CA SER A 30 -8.92 21.47 -8.27
C SER A 30 -10.42 21.40 -7.96
N PRO A 31 -11.22 22.39 -8.40
CA PRO A 31 -12.67 22.33 -8.22
C PRO A 31 -13.29 21.32 -9.19
N GLY A 32 -14.18 20.48 -8.68
CA GLY A 32 -15.09 19.65 -9.47
C GLY A 32 -16.30 20.46 -9.96
N GLU A 33 -17.33 19.76 -10.45
CA GLU A 33 -18.54 20.41 -10.94
C GLU A 33 -19.42 20.96 -9.79
N PRO A 34 -19.73 22.27 -9.78
CA PRO A 34 -20.62 22.87 -8.79
C PRO A 34 -22.03 22.28 -8.84
N LYS A 35 -22.60 21.96 -7.68
CA LYS A 35 -23.98 21.48 -7.56
C LYS A 35 -24.79 22.46 -6.73
N LEU A 36 -25.75 23.15 -7.36
CA LEU A 36 -26.68 24.04 -6.68
C LEU A 36 -27.65 23.23 -5.81
N ARG A 37 -27.72 23.53 -4.52
CA ARG A 37 -28.60 22.86 -3.56
C ARG A 37 -29.06 23.83 -2.48
N LEU A 38 -30.24 23.56 -1.93
CA LEU A 38 -30.67 24.20 -0.70
C LEU A 38 -29.97 23.51 0.48
N SER A 39 -29.27 24.29 1.31
CA SER A 39 -28.54 23.75 2.46
C SER A 39 -28.72 24.64 3.68
N LYS A 40 -28.69 24.01 4.87
CA LYS A 40 -28.74 24.71 6.15
C LYS A 40 -27.31 24.99 6.63
N ILE A 41 -26.93 26.26 6.64
CA ILE A 41 -25.61 26.72 7.09
C ILE A 41 -25.81 27.52 8.39
N GLY A 42 -25.44 26.90 9.52
CA GLY A 42 -25.79 27.39 10.84
C GLY A 42 -27.30 27.28 11.08
N GLU A 43 -27.95 28.40 11.39
CA GLU A 43 -29.41 28.46 11.61
C GLU A 43 -30.21 28.87 10.37
N VAL A 44 -29.54 29.18 9.25
CA VAL A 44 -30.17 29.76 8.06
C VAL A 44 -30.15 28.77 6.89
N GLU A 45 -31.32 28.54 6.29
CA GLU A 45 -31.43 27.86 4.99
C GLU A 45 -31.18 28.83 3.85
N ARG A 46 -30.29 28.46 2.94
CA ARG A 46 -29.96 29.28 1.77
C ARG A 46 -29.55 28.40 0.58
N TRP A 47 -29.71 28.95 -0.61
CA TRP A 47 -29.20 28.32 -1.82
C TRP A 47 -27.68 28.45 -1.86
N VAL A 48 -27.00 27.32 -2.01
CA VAL A 48 -25.54 27.25 -2.06
C VAL A 48 -25.10 26.38 -3.21
N TYR A 49 -23.91 26.66 -3.71
CA TYR A 49 -23.16 25.71 -4.51
C TYR A 49 -22.28 24.85 -3.61
N GLU A 50 -22.49 23.54 -3.66
CA GLU A 50 -21.51 22.58 -3.18
C GLU A 50 -20.54 22.28 -4.32
N VAL A 51 -19.29 22.72 -4.16
CA VAL A 51 -18.21 22.49 -5.12
C VAL A 51 -17.28 21.41 -4.56
N PRO A 52 -17.24 20.20 -5.16
CA PRO A 52 -16.28 19.17 -4.76
C PRO A 52 -14.84 19.67 -4.95
N ILE A 53 -13.96 19.34 -4.00
CA ILE A 53 -12.51 19.49 -4.19
C ILE A 53 -12.00 18.12 -4.66
N VAL A 54 -11.49 18.06 -5.88
CA VAL A 54 -10.89 16.85 -6.45
C VAL A 54 -9.37 16.96 -6.44
N ALA A 55 -8.66 15.85 -6.25
CA ALA A 55 -7.19 15.84 -6.29
C ALA A 55 -6.66 14.98 -7.44
N PHE A 56 -5.72 15.56 -8.17
CA PHE A 56 -4.95 14.92 -9.21
C PHE A 56 -3.49 14.97 -8.79
N TYR A 57 -3.01 13.92 -8.12
CA TYR A 57 -1.65 13.93 -7.58
C TYR A 57 -0.65 13.75 -8.71
N PRO A 58 0.21 14.75 -8.98
CA PRO A 58 1.14 14.67 -10.08
C PRO A 58 2.19 13.60 -9.79
N VAL A 59 2.37 12.73 -10.77
CA VAL A 59 3.45 11.77 -10.83
C VAL A 59 4.34 12.18 -11.98
N LEU A 60 5.56 12.58 -11.65
CA LEU A 60 6.58 12.80 -12.65
C LEU A 60 7.20 11.45 -12.97
N ILE A 61 6.90 10.93 -14.16
CA ILE A 61 7.66 9.80 -14.71
C ILE A 61 8.93 10.41 -15.25
N VAL A 62 9.90 10.48 -14.36
CA VAL A 62 11.24 10.95 -14.67
C VAL A 62 12.01 9.76 -15.21
N ASP A 63 12.78 9.98 -16.27
CA ASP A 63 13.86 9.04 -16.58
C ASP A 63 14.84 9.10 -15.40
N PRO A 64 14.93 8.05 -14.56
CA PRO A 64 15.70 8.12 -13.32
C PRO A 64 17.18 8.34 -13.58
N ILE A 65 17.64 8.17 -14.82
CA ILE A 65 19.03 8.26 -15.21
C ILE A 65 19.38 9.68 -15.68
N THR A 66 18.60 10.28 -16.59
CA THR A 66 18.84 11.63 -17.12
C THR A 66 18.18 12.73 -16.28
N GLN A 67 17.33 12.34 -15.32
CA GLN A 67 16.43 13.23 -14.59
C GLN A 67 15.48 14.05 -15.50
N THR A 68 15.39 13.71 -16.78
CA THR A 68 14.46 14.37 -17.70
C THR A 68 13.07 13.79 -17.48
N THR A 69 12.09 14.65 -17.29
CA THR A 69 10.69 14.24 -17.26
C THR A 69 10.31 13.64 -18.61
N ARG A 70 10.04 12.33 -18.64
CA ARG A 70 9.53 11.65 -19.84
C ARG A 70 8.04 11.94 -20.02
N LYS A 71 7.31 11.90 -18.91
CA LYS A 71 5.85 11.98 -18.90
C LYS A 71 5.38 12.56 -17.58
N VAL A 72 4.30 13.32 -17.62
CA VAL A 72 3.56 13.70 -16.42
C VAL A 72 2.25 12.91 -16.43
N ARG A 73 1.98 12.22 -15.34
CA ARG A 73 0.71 11.54 -15.08
C ARG A 73 0.10 12.11 -13.81
N PHE A 74 -1.19 11.87 -13.61
CA PHE A 74 -1.91 12.41 -12.48
C PHE A 74 -2.76 11.31 -11.88
N LYS A 75 -2.41 10.86 -10.67
CA LYS A 75 -3.26 9.93 -9.93
C LYS A 75 -4.55 10.64 -9.56
N ASN A 76 -5.67 10.13 -10.06
CA ASN A 76 -7.00 10.60 -9.69
C ASN A 76 -7.35 10.07 -8.29
N LEU A 77 -7.25 10.95 -7.29
CA LEU A 77 -7.60 10.64 -5.90
C LEU A 77 -9.10 10.87 -5.62
N GLY A 78 -9.89 11.21 -6.63
CA GLY A 78 -11.31 11.50 -6.49
C GLY A 78 -11.58 12.75 -5.65
N THR A 79 -12.72 12.75 -4.95
CA THR A 79 -13.17 13.89 -4.13
C THR A 79 -12.56 13.84 -2.73
N ILE A 80 -11.72 14.80 -2.42
CA ILE A 80 -10.96 14.93 -1.15
C ILE A 80 -11.55 15.99 -0.21
N GLY A 81 -12.62 16.67 -0.61
CA GLY A 81 -13.26 17.69 0.21
C GLY A 81 -14.33 18.44 -0.57
N LYS A 82 -14.79 19.55 -0.02
CA LYS A 82 -15.75 20.45 -0.68
C LYS A 82 -15.60 21.89 -0.20
N ILE A 83 -16.08 22.81 -1.02
CA ILE A 83 -16.28 24.22 -0.71
C ILE A 83 -17.78 24.49 -0.86
N ILE A 84 -18.35 25.20 0.11
CA ILE A 84 -19.72 25.69 0.07
C ILE A 84 -19.67 27.18 -0.23
N ILE A 85 -20.22 27.56 -1.36
CA ILE A 85 -20.24 28.95 -1.86
C ILE A 85 -21.69 29.42 -1.88
N ASP A 86 -21.97 30.63 -1.41
CA ASP A 86 -23.30 31.23 -1.51
C ASP A 86 -23.70 31.38 -2.98
N ALA A 87 -24.94 31.01 -3.31
CA ALA A 87 -25.38 30.98 -4.70
C ALA A 87 -25.51 32.36 -5.34
N PHE A 88 -25.59 33.45 -4.55
CA PHE A 88 -25.91 34.78 -5.07
C PHE A 88 -24.76 35.76 -4.99
N ASP A 89 -24.00 35.78 -3.89
CA ASP A 89 -22.89 36.72 -3.70
C ASP A 89 -21.50 36.09 -3.93
N GLY A 90 -21.44 34.76 -4.10
CA GLY A 90 -20.20 34.04 -4.36
C GLY A 90 -19.27 33.95 -3.15
N SER A 91 -19.74 34.29 -1.96
CA SER A 91 -18.93 34.20 -0.73
C SER A 91 -18.66 32.75 -0.32
N GLU A 92 -17.45 32.49 0.18
CA GLU A 92 -17.10 31.21 0.81
C GLU A 92 -17.79 31.12 2.18
N LEU A 93 -18.74 30.20 2.30
CA LEU A 93 -19.47 29.98 3.55
C LEU A 93 -18.76 28.96 4.44
N GLN A 94 -18.30 27.86 3.85
CA GLN A 94 -17.62 26.76 4.54
C GLN A 94 -16.69 26.03 3.58
N ARG A 95 -15.65 25.40 4.14
CA ARG A 95 -14.67 24.60 3.40
C ARG A 95 -14.14 23.46 4.24
N THR A 96 -13.82 22.34 3.59
CA THR A 96 -13.06 21.26 4.22
C THR A 96 -11.68 21.77 4.67
N PRO A 97 -11.31 21.65 5.95
CA PRO A 97 -10.03 22.13 6.46
C PRO A 97 -8.81 21.57 5.70
N VAL A 98 -7.76 22.38 5.54
CA VAL A 98 -6.55 22.02 4.77
C VAL A 98 -5.84 20.79 5.34
N ASN A 99 -5.79 20.68 6.67
CA ASN A 99 -5.23 19.51 7.36
C ASN A 99 -6.01 18.23 7.04
N GLU A 100 -7.34 18.31 6.96
CA GLU A 100 -8.20 17.19 6.58
C GLU A 100 -8.00 16.82 5.10
N ILE A 101 -7.91 17.80 4.20
CA ILE A 101 -7.58 17.57 2.79
C ILE A 101 -6.25 16.82 2.65
N ARG A 102 -5.19 17.32 3.31
CA ARG A 102 -3.86 16.66 3.31
C ARG A 102 -3.90 15.25 3.90
N ARG A 103 -4.73 15.01 4.92
CA ARG A 103 -4.94 13.67 5.50
C ARG A 103 -5.62 12.74 4.49
N ARG A 104 -6.66 13.20 3.80
CA ARG A 104 -7.39 12.41 2.80
C ARG A 104 -6.51 12.07 1.59
N ILE A 105 -5.70 13.02 1.10
CA ILE A 105 -4.71 12.76 0.03
C ILE A 105 -3.74 11.65 0.46
N ARG A 106 -3.15 11.75 1.65
CA ARG A 106 -2.24 10.72 2.18
C ARG A 106 -2.92 9.36 2.34
N ALA A 107 -4.16 9.34 2.81
CA ALA A 107 -4.93 8.12 2.97
C ALA A 107 -5.20 7.43 1.63
N GLU A 108 -5.59 8.17 0.59
CA GLU A 108 -5.82 7.58 -0.74
C GLU A 108 -4.53 7.08 -1.40
N LEU A 109 -3.43 7.82 -1.26
CA LEU A 109 -2.12 7.34 -1.72
C LEU A 109 -1.72 6.05 -0.99
N GLY A 110 -1.91 6.01 0.34
CA GLY A 110 -1.66 4.80 1.14
C GLY A 110 -2.52 3.62 0.72
N ARG A 111 -3.79 3.84 0.37
CA ARG A 111 -4.70 2.80 -0.14
C ARG A 111 -4.26 2.24 -1.49
N ILE A 112 -3.75 3.09 -2.39
CA ILE A 112 -3.17 2.65 -3.67
C ILE A 112 -1.97 1.74 -3.40
N SER A 113 -1.05 2.17 -2.53
CA SER A 113 0.13 1.38 -2.17
C SER A 113 -0.21 0.06 -1.47
N GLU A 114 -1.20 0.06 -0.58
CA GLU A 114 -1.72 -1.15 0.04
C GLU A 114 -2.30 -2.13 -0.99
N MET A 115 -3.03 -1.63 -1.99
CA MET A 115 -3.57 -2.47 -3.05
C MET A 115 -2.47 -3.09 -3.92
N VAL A 116 -1.40 -2.35 -4.21
CA VAL A 116 -0.23 -2.89 -4.93
C VAL A 116 0.50 -3.94 -4.07
N ASP A 117 0.67 -3.70 -2.77
CA ASP A 117 1.23 -4.68 -1.84
C ASP A 117 0.42 -5.99 -1.85
N LYS A 118 -0.91 -5.89 -1.71
CA LYS A 118 -1.83 -7.04 -1.74
C LYS A 118 -1.67 -7.86 -3.02
N ILE A 119 -1.67 -7.19 -4.17
CA ILE A 119 -1.54 -7.84 -5.48
C ILE A 119 -0.16 -8.50 -5.62
N LEU A 120 0.92 -7.82 -5.23
CA LEU A 120 2.28 -8.37 -5.30
C LEU A 120 2.43 -9.61 -4.44
N VAL A 121 2.00 -9.52 -3.19
CA VAL A 121 2.07 -10.59 -2.20
C VAL A 121 1.27 -11.80 -2.67
N LYS A 122 0.05 -11.58 -3.17
CA LYS A 122 -0.82 -12.64 -3.70
C LYS A 122 -0.19 -13.35 -4.90
N LEU A 123 0.30 -12.59 -5.89
CA LEU A 123 0.80 -13.14 -7.15
C LEU A 123 2.19 -13.78 -7.05
N GLU A 124 3.04 -13.28 -6.17
CA GLU A 124 4.43 -13.70 -6.03
C GLU A 124 4.74 -14.29 -4.64
N ALA A 125 3.71 -14.78 -3.96
CA ALA A 125 3.78 -15.39 -2.62
C ALA A 125 4.94 -16.38 -2.47
N LYS A 126 5.12 -17.29 -3.44
CA LYS A 126 6.21 -18.29 -3.44
C LYS A 126 7.60 -17.67 -3.49
N LYS A 127 7.77 -16.56 -4.23
CA LYS A 127 9.06 -15.85 -4.30
C LYS A 127 9.36 -15.14 -3.00
N PHE A 128 8.36 -14.47 -2.42
CA PHE A 128 8.50 -13.83 -1.12
C PHE A 128 8.80 -14.85 0.00
N ALA A 129 8.14 -16.01 0.00
CA ALA A 129 8.40 -17.08 0.96
C ALA A 129 9.79 -17.73 0.82
N SER A 130 10.47 -17.54 -0.32
CA SER A 130 11.82 -18.04 -0.56
C SER A 130 12.92 -17.04 -0.15
N LEU A 131 12.53 -15.86 0.36
CA LEU A 131 13.49 -14.89 0.87
C LEU A 131 14.11 -15.38 2.17
N PRO A 132 15.40 -15.10 2.40
CA PRO A 132 16.03 -15.40 3.67
C PRO A 132 15.61 -14.30 4.66
N LEU A 133 14.51 -14.52 5.36
CA LEU A 133 14.02 -13.60 6.37
C LEU A 133 15.02 -13.57 7.54
N ALA A 134 15.30 -12.37 8.07
CA ALA A 134 16.38 -12.19 9.02
C ALA A 134 15.95 -12.61 10.43
N GLU A 135 16.71 -13.53 11.04
CA GLU A 135 16.52 -14.13 12.38
C GLU A 135 16.40 -13.16 13.57
N HIS A 136 16.55 -11.83 13.39
CA HIS A 136 16.74 -10.90 14.51
C HIS A 136 15.69 -9.80 14.60
N ILE A 137 14.60 -9.86 13.83
CA ILE A 137 13.45 -8.97 14.03
C ILE A 137 12.18 -9.79 13.86
N HIS A 138 11.84 -10.55 14.90
CA HIS A 138 10.48 -10.97 15.24
C HIS A 138 9.59 -11.30 14.04
N THR A 139 9.69 -12.52 13.53
CA THR A 139 8.74 -13.17 12.63
C THR A 139 7.89 -14.19 13.39
N PRO A 140 6.93 -13.78 14.26
CA PRO A 140 6.06 -14.71 14.98
C PRO A 140 5.34 -15.72 14.08
N ILE A 141 5.16 -15.40 12.80
CA ILE A 141 4.64 -16.33 11.80
C ILE A 141 5.58 -17.53 11.64
N GLU A 142 6.87 -17.29 11.43
CA GLU A 142 7.87 -18.36 11.31
C GLU A 142 8.00 -19.13 12.62
N ASP A 143 8.00 -18.44 13.75
CA ASP A 143 8.09 -19.08 15.07
C ASP A 143 6.92 -20.03 15.32
N ILE A 144 5.68 -19.57 15.08
CA ILE A 144 4.46 -20.35 15.27
C ILE A 144 4.46 -21.54 14.32
N ILE A 145 4.68 -21.32 13.03
CA ILE A 145 4.66 -22.41 12.03
C ILE A 145 5.77 -23.41 12.31
N SER A 146 6.99 -22.97 12.64
CA SER A 146 8.11 -23.87 12.94
C SER A 146 7.87 -24.68 14.21
N ALA A 147 7.30 -24.06 15.25
CA ALA A 147 6.93 -24.76 16.47
C ALA A 147 5.86 -25.82 16.20
N LEU A 148 4.87 -25.53 15.33
CA LEU A 148 3.86 -26.51 14.95
C LEU A 148 4.44 -27.66 14.10
N ILE A 149 5.32 -27.38 13.14
CA ILE A 149 5.97 -28.44 12.33
C ILE A 149 6.84 -29.38 13.19
N ILE A 150 7.45 -28.88 14.27
CA ILE A 150 8.41 -29.65 15.08
C ILE A 150 7.78 -30.27 16.33
N LEU A 151 6.88 -29.54 16.99
CA LEU A 151 6.33 -29.89 18.30
C LEU A 151 4.85 -30.29 18.23
N ASP A 152 4.19 -30.13 17.07
CA ASP A 152 2.75 -30.35 16.83
C ASP A 152 1.80 -29.54 17.72
N LYS A 153 2.34 -28.66 18.58
CA LYS A 153 1.55 -27.97 19.60
C LYS A 153 2.28 -26.75 20.18
N ILE A 154 1.52 -25.70 20.43
CA ILE A 154 1.93 -24.53 21.25
C ILE A 154 0.93 -24.37 22.40
N ASP A 155 1.42 -24.04 23.60
CA ASP A 155 0.58 -23.69 24.75
C ASP A 155 0.60 -22.17 24.97
N ILE A 156 -0.55 -21.53 24.80
CA ILE A 156 -0.68 -20.06 24.80
C ILE A 156 -0.26 -19.49 26.16
N SER A 157 -0.75 -20.08 27.27
CA SER A 157 -0.47 -19.58 28.62
C SER A 157 1.01 -19.58 29.00
N SER A 158 1.74 -20.60 28.57
CA SER A 158 3.13 -20.79 28.99
C SER A 158 4.15 -20.23 28.00
N GLN A 159 3.77 -20.03 26.73
CA GLN A 159 4.68 -19.58 25.68
C GLN A 159 4.36 -18.18 25.14
N ILE A 160 3.09 -17.76 25.13
CA ILE A 160 2.67 -16.48 24.55
C ILE A 160 2.29 -15.47 25.64
N GLU A 161 1.51 -15.86 26.66
CA GLU A 161 1.05 -14.94 27.71
C GLU A 161 2.17 -14.43 28.63
N VAL A 162 3.29 -15.15 28.67
CA VAL A 162 4.49 -14.78 29.45
C VAL A 162 5.34 -13.70 28.76
N LEU A 163 5.07 -13.40 27.49
CA LEU A 163 5.80 -12.40 26.72
C LEU A 163 5.45 -10.97 27.18
N PRO A 164 6.35 -9.98 26.96
CA PRO A 164 6.00 -8.57 27.14
C PRO A 164 4.75 -8.19 26.34
N GLU A 165 3.90 -7.32 26.88
CA GLU A 165 2.57 -7.02 26.29
C GLU A 165 2.63 -6.67 24.80
N SER A 166 3.62 -5.87 24.37
CA SER A 166 3.79 -5.51 22.96
C SER A 166 4.10 -6.70 22.04
N GLU A 167 4.86 -7.68 22.52
CA GLU A 167 5.15 -8.90 21.76
C GLU A 167 3.96 -9.85 21.81
N LYS A 168 3.33 -10.00 22.99
CA LYS A 168 2.12 -10.80 23.15
C LYS A 168 1.01 -10.38 22.18
N GLU A 169 0.69 -9.09 22.11
CA GLU A 169 -0.29 -8.55 21.16
C GLU A 169 0.07 -8.90 19.71
N LYS A 170 1.36 -8.86 19.36
CA LYS A 170 1.86 -9.19 18.03
C LYS A 170 1.69 -10.68 17.70
N TYR A 171 2.06 -11.59 18.62
CA TYR A 171 1.86 -13.03 18.46
C TYR A 171 0.37 -13.37 18.34
N LEU A 172 -0.49 -12.80 19.18
CA LEU A 172 -1.94 -13.03 19.13
C LEU A 172 -2.57 -12.53 17.83
N LYS A 173 -2.17 -11.35 17.34
CA LYS A 173 -2.63 -10.82 16.04
C LYS A 173 -2.23 -11.75 14.90
N ILE A 174 -1.00 -12.26 14.93
CA ILE A 174 -0.50 -13.20 13.93
C ILE A 174 -1.22 -14.55 14.00
N LEU A 175 -1.44 -15.06 15.21
CA LEU A 175 -2.15 -16.32 15.42
C LEU A 175 -3.55 -16.26 14.82
N ASN A 176 -4.29 -15.17 15.04
CA ASN A 176 -5.60 -14.98 14.44
C ASN A 176 -5.55 -14.98 12.90
N ALA A 177 -4.57 -14.30 12.30
CA ALA A 177 -4.39 -14.31 10.85
C ALA A 177 -4.04 -15.71 10.30
N LEU A 178 -3.27 -16.51 11.05
CA LEU A 178 -2.95 -17.89 10.68
C LEU A 178 -4.16 -18.83 10.78
N VAL A 179 -5.06 -18.59 11.75
CA VAL A 179 -6.33 -19.31 11.88
C VAL A 179 -7.25 -18.99 10.70
N GLU A 180 -7.36 -17.71 10.31
CA GLU A 180 -8.22 -17.30 9.19
C GLU A 180 -7.83 -17.95 7.86
N VAL A 181 -6.54 -18.23 7.64
CA VAL A 181 -6.05 -18.93 6.43
C VAL A 181 -5.99 -20.46 6.57
N GLY A 182 -6.41 -21.01 7.71
CA GLY A 182 -6.49 -22.45 7.98
C GLY A 182 -5.15 -23.15 8.20
N LEU A 183 -4.06 -22.41 8.44
CA LEU A 183 -2.75 -22.98 8.78
C LEU A 183 -2.70 -23.45 10.25
N VAL A 184 -3.58 -22.90 11.09
CA VAL A 184 -3.57 -23.10 12.53
C VAL A 184 -4.99 -23.29 13.05
N GLU A 185 -5.15 -24.13 14.05
CA GLU A 185 -6.40 -24.30 14.80
C GLU A 185 -6.13 -24.04 16.30
N VAL A 186 -7.07 -23.37 16.97
CA VAL A 186 -6.95 -23.03 18.39
C VAL A 186 -8.08 -23.71 19.17
N GLU A 187 -7.71 -24.57 20.11
CA GLU A 187 -8.63 -25.25 21.01
C GLU A 187 -8.29 -24.90 22.47
N GLY A 188 -9.13 -24.07 23.08
CA GLY A 188 -8.90 -23.57 24.43
C GLY A 188 -7.59 -22.79 24.51
N ASN A 189 -6.62 -23.33 25.25
CA ASN A 189 -5.30 -22.71 25.48
C ASN A 189 -4.18 -23.35 24.64
N SER A 190 -4.54 -24.22 23.71
CA SER A 190 -3.61 -24.94 22.86
C SER A 190 -3.82 -24.57 21.40
N VAL A 191 -2.71 -24.50 20.68
CA VAL A 191 -2.66 -24.24 19.24
C VAL A 191 -2.12 -25.49 18.55
N PHE A 192 -2.76 -25.89 17.47
CA PHE A 192 -2.45 -27.09 16.68
C PHE A 192 -2.27 -26.76 15.19
N PRO A 193 -1.60 -27.62 14.41
CA PRO A 193 -1.58 -27.52 12.96
C PRO A 193 -3.01 -27.55 12.40
N GLY A 194 -3.36 -26.56 11.58
CA GLY A 194 -4.64 -26.57 10.88
C GLY A 194 -4.61 -27.50 9.67
N ASN A 195 -5.80 -27.81 9.14
CA ASN A 195 -5.95 -28.72 8.00
C ASN A 195 -5.06 -28.37 6.78
N ILE A 196 -4.81 -27.08 6.52
CA ILE A 196 -3.93 -26.69 5.41
C ILE A 196 -2.48 -27.05 5.72
N LEU A 197 -1.99 -26.78 6.94
CA LEU A 197 -0.61 -27.08 7.32
C LEU A 197 -0.36 -28.59 7.27
N ILE A 198 -1.29 -29.39 7.81
CA ILE A 198 -1.25 -30.86 7.74
C ILE A 198 -1.18 -31.34 6.27
N GLY A 199 -2.04 -30.79 5.39
CA GLY A 199 -2.01 -31.15 3.97
C GLY A 199 -0.72 -30.77 3.26
N LEU A 200 -0.08 -29.66 3.66
CA LEU A 200 1.23 -29.25 3.15
C LEU A 200 2.36 -30.17 3.64
N GLU A 201 2.31 -30.61 4.89
CA GLU A 201 3.25 -31.57 5.47
C GLU A 201 3.17 -32.93 4.77
N GLU A 202 1.97 -33.48 4.58
CA GLU A 202 1.77 -34.75 3.85
C GLU A 202 2.31 -34.68 2.41
N ARG A 203 2.11 -33.52 1.77
CA ARG A 203 2.61 -33.29 0.41
C ARG A 203 4.13 -33.19 0.41
N ALA A 204 4.70 -32.44 1.34
CA ALA A 204 6.13 -32.25 1.48
C ALA A 204 6.86 -33.57 1.76
N GLU A 205 6.29 -34.43 2.59
CA GLU A 205 6.81 -35.78 2.84
C GLU A 205 6.86 -36.62 1.56
N LYS A 206 5.78 -36.60 0.76
CA LYS A 206 5.74 -37.29 -0.55
C LYS A 206 6.76 -36.74 -1.54
N GLU A 207 7.02 -35.44 -1.50
CA GLU A 207 8.00 -34.76 -2.35
C GLU A 207 9.44 -34.81 -1.80
N GLY A 208 9.65 -35.37 -0.61
CA GLY A 208 10.96 -35.46 0.04
C GLY A 208 11.54 -34.11 0.49
N LEU A 209 10.68 -33.15 0.80
CA LEU A 209 11.07 -31.81 1.24
C LEU A 209 11.48 -31.81 2.73
N SER A 210 12.39 -30.90 3.10
CA SER A 210 12.78 -30.67 4.50
C SER A 210 11.74 -29.84 5.25
N HIS A 211 11.89 -29.72 6.58
CA HIS A 211 11.09 -28.79 7.40
C HIS A 211 11.13 -27.34 6.88
N GLN A 212 12.28 -26.90 6.36
CA GLN A 212 12.37 -25.58 5.71
C GLN A 212 11.50 -25.51 4.45
N GLY A 213 11.39 -26.60 3.69
CA GLY A 213 10.49 -26.69 2.55
C GLY A 213 9.02 -26.55 2.95
N ILE A 214 8.61 -27.21 4.04
CA ILE A 214 7.26 -27.10 4.61
C ILE A 214 6.99 -25.66 5.06
N LEU A 215 7.92 -25.06 5.81
CA LEU A 215 7.81 -23.66 6.25
C LEU A 215 7.65 -22.71 5.06
N ASN A 216 8.45 -22.88 4.00
CA ASN A 216 8.33 -22.06 2.79
C ASN A 216 6.97 -22.23 2.10
N LEU A 217 6.42 -23.46 2.06
CA LEU A 217 5.09 -23.72 1.51
C LEU A 217 4.00 -23.06 2.36
N ALA A 218 4.09 -23.16 3.68
CA ALA A 218 3.14 -22.55 4.61
C ALA A 218 3.18 -21.01 4.55
N LEU A 219 4.38 -20.41 4.48
CA LEU A 219 4.56 -18.97 4.27
C LEU A 219 3.99 -18.53 2.92
N ALA A 220 4.22 -19.30 1.86
CA ALA A 220 3.64 -19.00 0.56
C ALA A 220 2.11 -19.04 0.60
N HIS A 221 1.52 -20.03 1.27
CA HIS A 221 0.06 -20.09 1.47
C HIS A 221 -0.44 -18.90 2.30
N PHE A 222 0.25 -18.56 3.39
CA PHE A 222 -0.10 -17.39 4.22
C PHE A 222 -0.09 -16.09 3.41
N PHE A 223 0.91 -15.88 2.56
CA PHE A 223 0.97 -14.70 1.69
C PHE A 223 -0.13 -14.72 0.63
N GLU A 224 -0.38 -15.86 0.00
CA GLU A 224 -1.36 -15.97 -1.09
C GLU A 224 -2.81 -15.87 -0.59
N ALA A 225 -3.17 -16.66 0.42
CA ALA A 225 -4.52 -16.71 0.98
C ALA A 225 -4.79 -15.58 2.00
N GLY A 226 -3.77 -15.16 2.73
CA GLY A 226 -3.84 -14.13 3.76
C GLY A 226 -3.51 -12.72 3.26
N TYR A 227 -3.56 -12.48 1.94
CA TYR A 227 -3.18 -11.18 1.36
C TYR A 227 -3.98 -9.99 1.95
N GLU A 228 -5.20 -10.23 2.47
CA GLU A 228 -5.98 -9.21 3.18
C GLU A 228 -5.35 -8.79 4.51
N HIS A 229 -4.50 -9.63 5.12
CA HIS A 229 -3.69 -9.32 6.30
C HIS A 229 -2.37 -8.63 5.93
N VAL A 230 -2.39 -7.71 4.95
CA VAL A 230 -1.20 -7.07 4.40
C VAL A 230 -0.34 -6.36 5.45
N ASP A 231 -0.94 -5.84 6.53
CA ASP A 231 -0.18 -5.26 7.64
C ASP A 231 0.70 -6.28 8.36
N THR A 232 0.17 -7.48 8.58
CA THR A 232 0.92 -8.59 9.16
C THR A 232 2.03 -9.06 8.20
N ILE A 233 1.74 -9.08 6.91
CA ILE A 233 2.70 -9.44 5.86
C ILE A 233 3.81 -8.40 5.75
N ARG A 234 3.50 -7.09 5.87
CA ARG A 234 4.47 -6.00 5.93
C ARG A 234 5.41 -6.13 7.11
N ILE A 235 4.95 -6.63 8.25
CA ILE A 235 5.83 -6.92 9.40
C ILE A 235 6.88 -7.98 9.03
N VAL A 236 6.48 -9.01 8.26
CA VAL A 236 7.37 -10.11 7.88
C VAL A 236 8.31 -9.72 6.74
N LEU A 237 7.77 -9.20 5.64
CA LEU A 237 8.54 -8.88 4.44
C LEU A 237 9.28 -7.54 4.55
N GLY A 238 8.76 -6.61 5.35
CA GLY A 238 9.38 -5.32 5.68
C GLY A 238 10.01 -4.64 4.45
N PRO A 239 11.34 -4.41 4.44
CA PRO A 239 12.02 -3.70 3.35
C PRO A 239 11.88 -4.37 1.98
N PHE A 240 11.73 -5.70 1.92
CA PHE A 240 11.59 -6.40 0.65
C PHE A 240 10.32 -5.95 -0.08
N LEU A 241 9.20 -5.93 0.64
CA LEU A 241 7.92 -5.51 0.07
C LEU A 241 7.93 -4.04 -0.32
N VAL A 242 8.51 -3.16 0.51
CA VAL A 242 8.64 -1.72 0.22
C VAL A 242 9.42 -1.46 -1.07
N ILE A 243 10.57 -2.12 -1.23
CA ILE A 243 11.41 -1.98 -2.43
C ILE A 243 10.69 -2.51 -3.67
N THR A 244 10.13 -3.72 -3.57
CA THR A 244 9.42 -4.34 -4.70
C THR A 244 8.20 -3.51 -5.10
N ARG A 245 7.40 -3.03 -4.13
CA ARG A 245 6.27 -2.13 -4.35
C ARG A 245 6.70 -0.89 -5.13
N GLY A 246 7.69 -0.14 -4.65
CA GLY A 246 8.10 1.11 -5.30
C GLY A 246 8.54 0.91 -6.76
N ILE A 247 9.27 -0.18 -7.06
CA ILE A 247 9.68 -0.51 -8.44
C ILE A 247 8.47 -0.81 -9.34
N TYR A 248 7.50 -1.59 -8.84
CA TYR A 248 6.31 -1.93 -9.61
C TYR A 248 5.31 -0.79 -9.70
N GLU A 249 5.16 0.07 -8.68
CA GLU A 249 4.32 1.27 -8.72
C GLU A 249 4.77 2.22 -9.84
N ILE A 250 6.07 2.54 -9.91
CA ILE A 250 6.62 3.40 -10.99
C ILE A 250 6.37 2.77 -12.36
N SER A 251 6.51 1.45 -12.47
CA SER A 251 6.28 0.73 -13.72
C SER A 251 4.80 0.71 -14.13
N LEU A 252 3.89 0.54 -13.17
CA LEU A 252 2.44 0.58 -13.40
C LEU A 252 1.98 1.97 -13.80
N GLU A 253 2.52 3.02 -13.16
CA GLU A 253 2.27 4.42 -13.51
C GLU A 253 2.74 4.75 -14.94
N SER A 254 3.82 4.10 -15.37
CA SER A 254 4.42 4.29 -16.69
C SER A 254 3.82 3.40 -17.77
N GLU A 255 3.02 2.40 -17.39
CA GLU A 255 2.51 1.33 -18.26
C GLU A 255 3.62 0.50 -18.93
N GLU A 256 4.86 0.62 -18.44
CA GLU A 256 6.05 -0.07 -18.93
C GLU A 256 7.00 -0.37 -17.77
N LEU A 257 7.83 -1.40 -17.89
CA LEU A 257 8.87 -1.66 -16.90
C LEU A 257 9.91 -0.53 -16.91
N VAL A 258 10.08 0.12 -15.75
CA VAL A 258 11.03 1.22 -15.58
C VAL A 258 12.21 0.77 -14.72
N PRO A 259 13.45 0.84 -15.22
CA PRO A 259 14.63 0.65 -14.39
C PRO A 259 14.75 1.79 -13.38
N VAL A 260 14.91 1.47 -12.10
CA VAL A 260 15.01 2.44 -10.99
C VAL A 260 16.43 2.43 -10.44
N ASP A 261 17.02 3.60 -10.22
CA ASP A 261 18.38 3.70 -9.71
C ASP A 261 18.47 3.50 -8.19
N TYR A 262 19.69 3.25 -7.69
CA TYR A 262 19.93 2.99 -6.26
C TYR A 262 19.40 4.10 -5.34
N LYS A 263 19.57 5.37 -5.73
CA LYS A 263 19.18 6.52 -4.90
C LYS A 263 17.67 6.65 -4.78
N THR A 264 16.96 6.36 -5.86
CA THR A 264 15.50 6.34 -5.89
C THR A 264 14.97 5.18 -5.05
N ILE A 265 15.57 4.00 -5.14
CA ILE A 265 15.18 2.87 -4.27
C ILE A 265 15.44 3.18 -2.79
N GLN A 266 16.55 3.86 -2.50
CA GLN A 266 16.86 4.31 -1.15
C GLN A 266 15.78 5.24 -0.60
N SER A 267 15.22 6.15 -1.41
CA SER A 267 14.17 7.06 -0.94
C SER A 267 12.89 6.33 -0.54
N PHE A 268 12.57 5.17 -1.14
CA PHE A 268 11.43 4.36 -0.72
C PHE A 268 11.53 3.93 0.76
N LEU A 269 12.73 3.62 1.23
CA LEU A 269 12.97 3.27 2.64
C LEU A 269 12.93 4.49 3.56
N GLU A 270 13.40 5.64 3.07
CA GLU A 270 13.40 6.90 3.83
C GLU A 270 11.99 7.48 4.00
N GLU A 271 11.10 7.20 3.03
CA GLU A 271 9.68 7.59 3.08
C GLU A 271 8.85 6.66 3.97
N GLU A 272 9.17 5.36 4.00
CA GLU A 272 8.40 4.36 4.76
C GLU A 272 8.78 4.31 6.25
N TYR A 273 10.06 4.42 6.57
CA TYR A 273 10.57 4.18 7.93
C TYR A 273 10.97 5.46 8.65
N TYR A 274 10.88 5.44 9.99
CA TYR A 274 11.40 6.53 10.82
C TYR A 274 12.91 6.75 10.58
N PRO A 275 13.44 7.99 10.67
CA PRO A 275 14.79 8.31 10.18
C PRO A 275 15.93 7.40 10.65
N LYS A 276 15.91 6.98 11.93
CA LYS A 276 16.92 6.06 12.48
C LYS A 276 16.80 4.65 11.91
N GLU A 277 15.57 4.17 11.74
CA GLU A 277 15.31 2.87 11.13
C GLU A 277 15.63 2.90 9.64
N ALA A 278 15.16 3.94 8.92
CA ALA A 278 15.48 4.18 7.53
C ALA A 278 16.99 4.15 7.28
N ALA A 279 17.79 4.85 8.09
CA ALA A 279 19.26 4.81 7.98
C ALA A 279 19.84 3.39 8.09
N LEU A 280 19.31 2.57 9.01
CA LEU A 280 19.72 1.18 9.17
C LEU A 280 19.27 0.30 7.99
N LYS A 281 18.05 0.50 7.47
CA LYS A 281 17.56 -0.24 6.30
C LYS A 281 18.32 0.15 5.04
N SER A 282 18.63 1.45 4.85
CA SER A 282 19.43 1.97 3.74
C SER A 282 20.85 1.42 3.74
N LEU A 283 21.47 1.23 4.92
CA LEU A 283 22.74 0.53 5.02
C LEU A 283 22.65 -0.94 4.56
N LYS A 284 21.51 -1.59 4.80
CA LYS A 284 21.23 -2.98 4.41
C LYS A 284 20.68 -3.12 2.98
N LEU A 285 20.43 -2.02 2.27
CA LEU A 285 19.83 -2.00 0.94
C LEU A 285 20.55 -2.89 -0.08
N PRO A 286 21.89 -2.91 -0.20
CA PRO A 286 22.57 -3.79 -1.15
C PRO A 286 22.24 -5.26 -0.94
N ARG A 287 22.09 -5.69 0.32
CA ARG A 287 21.71 -7.06 0.67
C ARG A 287 20.27 -7.35 0.26
N TYR A 288 19.35 -6.40 0.49
CA TYR A 288 17.95 -6.58 0.09
C TYR A 288 17.80 -6.73 -1.42
N LEU A 289 18.54 -5.93 -2.20
CA LEU A 289 18.53 -6.00 -3.66
C LEU A 289 19.04 -7.35 -4.17
N LEU A 290 20.19 -7.83 -3.67
CA LEU A 290 20.71 -9.15 -4.03
C LEU A 290 19.73 -10.30 -3.70
N GLN A 291 19.02 -10.19 -2.57
CA GLN A 291 18.04 -11.20 -2.16
C GLN A 291 16.78 -11.17 -3.04
N LEU A 292 16.29 -9.99 -3.41
CA LEU A 292 15.16 -9.82 -4.35
C LEU A 292 15.51 -10.28 -5.77
N GLU A 293 16.75 -10.06 -6.22
CA GLU A 293 17.27 -10.59 -7.48
C GLU A 293 17.30 -12.12 -7.45
N ARG A 294 17.81 -12.71 -6.36
CA ARG A 294 17.92 -14.16 -6.19
C ARG A 294 16.57 -14.88 -6.27
N VAL A 295 15.50 -14.27 -5.76
CA VAL A 295 14.14 -14.82 -5.84
C VAL A 295 13.39 -14.39 -7.10
N GLU A 296 14.06 -13.70 -8.03
CA GLU A 296 13.50 -13.25 -9.31
C GLU A 296 12.26 -12.35 -9.16
N LEU A 297 12.26 -11.45 -8.17
CA LEU A 297 11.29 -10.35 -8.08
C LEU A 297 11.76 -9.13 -8.86
N ILE A 298 13.07 -8.90 -8.89
CA ILE A 298 13.70 -7.81 -9.64
C ILE A 298 14.91 -8.33 -10.39
N GLU A 299 15.49 -7.49 -11.24
CA GLU A 299 16.70 -7.78 -12.00
C GLU A 299 17.64 -6.57 -11.99
N HIS A 300 18.92 -6.81 -11.72
CA HIS A 300 19.96 -5.82 -11.91
C HIS A 300 20.24 -5.63 -13.40
N ILE A 301 20.28 -4.37 -13.82
CA ILE A 301 20.73 -4.00 -15.15
C ILE A 301 21.70 -2.83 -15.06
N ARG A 302 22.66 -2.79 -15.99
CA ARG A 302 23.51 -1.62 -16.17
C ARG A 302 23.00 -0.78 -17.33
N LYS A 303 22.61 0.46 -17.06
CA LYS A 303 22.06 1.38 -18.07
C LYS A 303 22.75 2.73 -17.97
N ASN A 304 23.34 3.19 -19.08
CA ASN A 304 24.12 4.44 -19.18
C ASN A 304 25.18 4.59 -18.06
N GLY A 305 25.86 3.49 -17.73
CA GLY A 305 26.95 3.47 -16.74
C GLY A 305 26.51 3.41 -15.28
N LYS A 306 25.21 3.55 -14.96
CA LYS A 306 24.65 3.42 -13.61
C LYS A 306 24.06 2.02 -13.37
N ASP A 307 24.11 1.58 -12.12
CA ASP A 307 23.40 0.40 -11.64
C ASP A 307 21.93 0.73 -11.38
N CYS A 308 21.04 -0.07 -11.96
CA CYS A 308 19.59 0.08 -11.86
C CYS A 308 18.95 -1.28 -11.60
N TRP A 309 17.74 -1.26 -11.05
CA TRP A 309 16.91 -2.44 -10.84
C TRP A 309 15.57 -2.28 -11.53
N ILE A 310 15.12 -3.33 -12.19
CA ILE A 310 13.84 -3.37 -12.90
C ILE A 310 13.01 -4.54 -12.39
N GLY A 311 11.68 -4.39 -12.37
CA GLY A 311 10.81 -5.52 -12.08
C GLY A 311 10.92 -6.61 -13.15
N LYS A 312 10.64 -7.86 -12.79
CA LYS A 312 10.50 -8.95 -13.78
C LYS A 312 9.23 -8.77 -14.62
N GLU A 313 9.38 -8.99 -15.93
CA GLU A 313 8.32 -8.95 -16.95
C GLU A 313 7.18 -9.92 -16.65
N SER A 314 7.50 -11.14 -16.19
CA SER A 314 6.50 -12.15 -15.85
C SER A 314 5.57 -11.69 -14.74
N THR A 315 6.14 -11.14 -13.66
CA THR A 315 5.38 -10.55 -12.56
C THR A 315 4.57 -9.33 -13.04
N PHE A 316 5.18 -8.43 -13.82
CA PHE A 316 4.50 -7.22 -14.32
C PHE A 316 3.24 -7.58 -15.14
N LYS A 317 3.34 -8.57 -16.03
CA LYS A 317 2.20 -9.07 -16.81
C LYS A 317 1.10 -9.63 -15.93
N LYS A 318 1.44 -10.42 -14.91
CA LYS A 318 0.44 -10.96 -13.96
C LYS A 318 -0.26 -9.84 -13.21
N ILE A 319 0.48 -8.81 -12.76
CA ILE A 319 -0.11 -7.65 -12.09
C ILE A 319 -1.11 -6.96 -13.02
N LEU A 320 -0.75 -6.69 -14.28
CA LEU A 320 -1.64 -6.06 -15.26
C LEU A 320 -2.89 -6.89 -15.61
N GLN A 321 -2.82 -8.22 -15.46
CA GLN A 321 -3.93 -9.14 -15.70
C GLN A 321 -4.85 -9.32 -14.47
N SER A 322 -4.45 -8.85 -13.29
CA SER A 322 -5.24 -8.97 -12.07
C SER A 322 -6.47 -8.08 -12.13
N GLU A 323 -7.68 -8.63 -11.90
CA GLU A 323 -8.91 -7.82 -11.87
C GLU A 323 -8.85 -6.68 -10.83
N GLU A 324 -8.14 -6.91 -9.72
CA GLU A 324 -7.91 -5.92 -8.67
C GLU A 324 -7.10 -4.72 -9.16
N ILE A 325 -6.19 -4.91 -10.13
CA ILE A 325 -5.39 -3.81 -10.70
C ILE A 325 -6.26 -2.84 -11.50
N SER A 326 -7.40 -3.26 -12.05
CA SER A 326 -8.30 -2.35 -12.78
C SER A 326 -8.79 -1.20 -11.88
N LYS A 327 -8.94 -1.49 -10.58
CA LYS A 327 -9.25 -0.48 -9.55
C LYS A 327 -8.06 0.44 -9.26
N VAL A 328 -6.83 -0.05 -9.40
CA VAL A 328 -5.59 0.75 -9.24
C VAL A 328 -5.39 1.63 -10.47
N ILE A 329 -5.45 1.06 -11.67
CA ILE A 329 -5.23 1.76 -12.94
C ILE A 329 -6.27 2.86 -13.15
N SER A 330 -7.55 2.64 -12.81
CA SER A 330 -8.58 3.71 -12.86
C SER A 330 -8.36 4.86 -11.87
N LEU A 331 -7.48 4.68 -10.87
CA LEU A 331 -7.05 5.73 -9.95
C LEU A 331 -5.72 6.38 -10.39
N ILE A 332 -5.01 5.79 -11.36
CA ILE A 332 -3.70 6.24 -11.84
C ILE A 332 -3.81 6.93 -13.22
N VAL A 333 -4.76 6.51 -14.06
CA VAL A 333 -5.04 7.00 -15.43
C VAL A 333 -6.15 8.05 -15.42
#